data_AF-A0A9P1NPF9-F1
#
_entry.id   AF-A0A9P1NPF9-F1
#
_cell.length_a   1.000
_cell.length_b   1.000
_cell.length_c   1.000
_cell.angle_alpha   90.00
_cell.angle_beta   90.00
_cell.angle_gamma   90.00
#
_symmetry.space_group_name_H-M   'P 1'
#
loop_
_entity.id
_entity.type
_entity.pdbx_description
1 polymer ?
#
loop_
_entity_poly.entity_id
_entity_poly.type
_entity_poly.pdbx_seq_one_letter_code
_entity_poly.pdbx_strand_id
1 'polypeptide(L)'
;MKLRWSPTSPYVRKIAMVLIECGLDSAVEKQVTNAWAPDSDLPADNPLGKVPALILDDGSALYDSPVIAEYLDSLHDGPRLFPASGPARWTALRQQALADGICDAAILRRLELQRPDGERSDSWADRQRRAVARALDVLEAEAPALDGTLTIGTLSILVALGYLDFRFGHEDWRAGRPELAAWFASASDLDSFRRTAPAAGVRGDDTMEPLTPERIIATLGMQPHPEGGHYVETFRDAPANGERGVKTGIHYLLQAGERSHWHRVDAVEMWHWHAGGPLELSISNDGWSVERVILGMDLAGGQRPQGVVPAHAWQAARPMEGWVLVGCTVSPAFEFSGFEMAPEGWEPG
;
A
#
# COMPACT_ATOMS: atom_id res chain seq x y z
N MET A 1 14.71 21.83 -3.55
CA MET A 1 13.23 21.91 -3.51
C MET A 1 12.65 20.77 -2.68
N LYS A 2 11.44 20.94 -2.12
CA LYS A 2 10.72 19.91 -1.34
C LYS A 2 9.29 19.74 -1.86
N LEU A 3 8.80 18.50 -1.93
CA LEU A 3 7.46 18.18 -2.39
C LEU A 3 6.63 17.58 -1.26
N ARG A 4 5.52 18.24 -0.91
CA ARG A 4 4.49 17.67 -0.03
C ARG A 4 3.86 16.46 -0.71
N TRP A 5 4.09 15.28 -0.14
CA TRP A 5 3.93 13.99 -0.79
C TRP A 5 2.89 13.12 -0.07
N SER A 6 1.89 12.66 -0.79
CA SER A 6 1.04 11.54 -0.36
C SER A 6 1.14 10.41 -1.39
N PRO A 7 1.43 9.16 -0.96
CA PRO A 7 1.65 8.03 -1.86
C PRO A 7 0.39 7.59 -2.60
N THR A 8 -0.79 8.01 -2.15
CA THR A 8 -2.09 7.60 -2.71
C THR A 8 -2.74 8.68 -3.58
N SER A 9 -2.16 9.89 -3.64
CA SER A 9 -2.72 11.00 -4.41
C SER A 9 -2.37 10.88 -5.90
N PRO A 10 -3.36 10.88 -6.82
CA PRO A 10 -3.07 10.84 -8.24
C PRO A 10 -2.36 12.12 -8.70
N TYR A 11 -2.67 13.28 -8.12
CA TYR A 11 -1.99 14.53 -8.47
C TYR A 11 -0.52 14.52 -8.03
N VAL A 12 -0.21 13.92 -6.88
CA VAL A 12 1.18 13.71 -6.45
C VAL A 12 1.88 12.72 -7.38
N ARG A 13 1.21 11.62 -7.75
CA ARG A 13 1.74 10.63 -8.70
C ARG A 13 2.08 11.26 -10.06
N LYS A 14 1.24 12.16 -10.58
CA LYS A 14 1.54 12.95 -11.79
C LYS A 14 2.85 13.73 -11.64
N ILE A 15 3.04 14.45 -10.53
CA ILE A 15 4.29 15.19 -10.28
C ILE A 15 5.48 14.25 -10.10
N ALA A 16 5.29 13.11 -9.46
CA ALA A 16 6.34 12.10 -9.32
C ALA A 16 6.83 11.60 -10.68
N MET A 17 5.90 11.33 -11.60
CA MET A 17 6.24 10.95 -12.96
C MET A 17 6.96 12.08 -13.70
N VAL A 18 6.45 13.31 -13.62
CA VAL A 18 7.12 14.49 -14.20
C VAL A 18 8.55 14.62 -13.68
N LEU A 19 8.79 14.49 -12.38
CA LEU A 19 10.14 14.53 -11.82
C LEU A 19 11.07 13.47 -12.39
N ILE A 20 10.58 12.25 -12.61
CA ILE A 20 11.39 11.17 -13.20
C ILE A 20 11.70 11.48 -14.67
N GLU A 21 10.69 11.84 -15.46
CA GLU A 21 10.84 12.11 -16.89
C GLU A 21 11.70 13.35 -17.18
N CYS A 22 11.66 14.35 -16.30
CA CYS A 22 12.50 15.54 -16.35
C CYS A 22 13.92 15.31 -15.78
N GLY A 23 14.21 14.14 -15.19
CA GLY A 23 15.50 13.85 -14.56
C GLY A 23 15.75 14.62 -13.24
N LEU A 24 14.69 15.05 -12.56
CA LEU A 24 14.72 15.89 -11.35
C LEU A 24 14.36 15.13 -10.05
N ASP A 25 14.05 13.83 -10.11
CA ASP A 25 13.60 13.02 -8.97
C ASP A 25 14.58 13.05 -7.77
N SER A 26 15.89 13.11 -8.01
CA SER A 26 16.90 13.21 -6.95
C SER A 26 17.09 14.63 -6.39
N ALA A 27 16.61 15.66 -7.10
CA ALA A 27 16.73 17.07 -6.71
C ALA A 27 15.57 17.56 -5.83
N VAL A 28 14.56 16.71 -5.61
CA VAL A 28 13.35 17.04 -4.84
C VAL A 28 13.17 16.08 -3.67
N GLU A 29 13.26 16.62 -2.47
CA GLU A 29 12.97 15.88 -1.24
C GLU A 29 11.46 15.61 -1.13
N LYS A 30 11.06 14.36 -0.94
CA LYS A 30 9.64 13.96 -0.76
C LYS A 30 9.29 14.03 0.74
N GLN A 31 8.48 15.00 1.12
CA GLN A 31 8.00 15.15 2.49
C GLN A 31 6.63 14.48 2.65
N VAL A 32 6.61 13.29 3.24
CA VAL A 32 5.36 12.54 3.48
C VAL A 32 4.40 13.40 4.30
N THR A 33 3.20 13.61 3.78
CA THR A 33 2.21 14.55 4.32
C THR A 33 0.83 13.91 4.31
N ASN A 34 0.18 13.87 5.48
CA ASN A 34 -1.24 13.56 5.58
C ASN A 34 -2.03 14.88 5.52
N ALA A 35 -2.71 15.13 4.40
CA ALA A 35 -3.53 16.34 4.21
C ALA A 35 -4.84 16.31 5.02
N TRP A 36 -5.25 15.15 5.53
CA TRP A 36 -6.48 14.96 6.29
C TRP A 36 -6.28 15.05 7.80
N ALA A 37 -5.03 15.03 8.26
CA ALA A 37 -4.70 15.12 9.67
C ALA A 37 -5.11 16.51 10.22
N PRO A 38 -5.84 16.59 11.35
CA PRO A 38 -6.26 17.88 11.92
C PRO A 38 -5.09 18.81 12.28
N ASP A 39 -3.92 18.23 12.57
CA ASP A 39 -2.67 18.88 12.95
C ASP A 39 -1.67 19.01 11.79
N SER A 40 -2.13 18.78 10.54
CA SER A 40 -1.30 18.93 9.34
C SER A 40 -0.73 20.34 9.24
N ASP A 41 0.59 20.44 9.04
CA ASP A 41 1.30 21.70 8.78
C ASP A 41 1.20 22.16 7.32
N LEU A 42 0.60 21.34 6.44
CA LEU A 42 0.42 21.61 5.01
C LEU A 42 -0.22 22.99 4.70
N PRO A 43 -1.20 23.51 5.45
CA PRO A 43 -1.77 24.83 5.19
C PRO A 43 -0.76 25.99 5.22
N ALA A 44 0.40 25.81 5.87
CA ALA A 44 1.48 26.80 5.86
C ALA A 44 2.18 26.90 4.49
N ASP A 45 2.27 25.79 3.75
CA ASP A 45 2.90 25.73 2.42
C ASP A 45 1.87 25.84 1.28
N ASN A 46 0.67 25.30 1.48
CA ASN A 46 -0.44 25.44 0.55
C ASN A 46 -1.72 25.80 1.32
N PRO A 47 -2.22 27.05 1.23
CA PRO A 47 -3.38 27.50 2.00
C PRO A 47 -4.68 26.75 1.65
N LEU A 48 -4.71 25.99 0.55
CA LEU A 48 -5.83 25.10 0.21
C LEU A 48 -5.82 23.77 0.99
N GLY A 49 -4.74 23.47 1.72
CA GLY A 49 -4.57 22.22 2.46
C GLY A 49 -4.49 21.00 1.55
N LYS A 50 -3.96 21.15 0.33
CA LYS A 50 -3.91 20.08 -0.68
C LYS A 50 -2.49 19.71 -1.07
N VAL A 51 -2.28 18.41 -1.30
CA VAL A 51 -1.07 17.89 -1.96
C VAL A 51 -1.36 17.66 -3.45
N PRO A 52 -0.36 17.84 -4.34
CA PRO A 52 1.01 18.27 -4.07
C PRO A 52 1.15 19.78 -3.80
N ALA A 53 2.22 20.14 -3.10
CA ALA A 53 2.74 21.50 -3.00
C ALA A 53 4.27 21.43 -3.10
N LEU A 54 4.89 22.22 -3.98
CA LEU A 54 6.33 22.24 -4.21
C LEU A 54 6.92 23.49 -3.55
N ILE A 55 7.76 23.31 -2.54
CA ILE A 55 8.50 24.38 -1.88
C ILE A 55 9.84 24.56 -2.61
N LEU A 56 10.06 25.78 -3.10
CA LEU A 56 11.26 26.20 -3.80
C LEU A 56 12.40 26.52 -2.82
N ASP A 57 13.61 26.69 -3.34
CA ASP A 57 14.79 26.93 -2.51
C ASP A 57 14.77 28.30 -1.81
N ASP A 58 13.99 29.25 -2.33
CA ASP A 58 13.74 30.56 -1.70
C ASP A 58 12.62 30.53 -0.63
N GLY A 59 12.03 29.36 -0.39
CA GLY A 59 10.93 29.16 0.56
C GLY A 59 9.54 29.48 0.03
N SER A 60 9.41 29.98 -1.21
CA SER A 60 8.09 30.13 -1.85
C SER A 60 7.51 28.78 -2.25
N ALA A 61 6.18 28.69 -2.37
CA ALA A 61 5.49 27.46 -2.71
C ALA A 61 4.70 27.58 -4.02
N LEU A 62 4.75 26.52 -4.84
CA LEU A 62 3.94 26.36 -6.04
C LEU A 62 2.86 25.30 -5.81
N TYR A 63 1.66 25.62 -6.25
CA TYR A 63 0.48 24.75 -6.28
C TYR A 63 -0.50 25.31 -7.32
N ASP A 64 -1.37 24.51 -7.92
CA ASP A 64 -1.59 23.07 -7.77
C ASP A 64 -0.79 22.24 -8.79
N SER A 65 -1.21 21.00 -9.06
CA SER A 65 -0.41 20.05 -9.84
C SER A 65 -0.13 20.46 -11.31
N PRO A 66 -1.02 21.13 -12.07
CA PRO A 66 -0.65 21.66 -13.38
C PRO A 66 0.46 22.72 -13.33
N VAL A 67 0.40 23.63 -12.35
CA VAL A 67 1.41 24.69 -12.15
C VAL A 67 2.77 24.07 -11.82
N ILE A 68 2.79 23.12 -10.89
CA ILE A 68 4.02 22.41 -10.51
C ILE A 68 4.59 21.64 -11.70
N ALA A 69 3.75 20.95 -12.47
CA ALA A 69 4.20 20.15 -13.61
C ALA A 69 4.87 21.02 -14.68
N GLU A 70 4.26 22.15 -15.07
CA GLU A 70 4.84 23.03 -16.09
C GLU A 70 6.11 23.74 -15.58
N TYR A 71 6.15 24.11 -14.30
CA TYR A 71 7.37 24.64 -13.68
C TYR A 71 8.51 23.63 -13.76
N LEU A 72 8.29 22.38 -13.36
CA LEU A 72 9.32 21.33 -13.39
C LEU A 72 9.77 21.03 -14.83
N ASP A 73 8.83 20.96 -15.79
CA ASP A 73 9.15 20.80 -17.20
C ASP A 73 10.02 21.93 -17.74
N SER A 74 10.01 23.13 -17.13
CA SER A 74 10.85 24.26 -17.53
C SER A 74 12.32 24.16 -17.08
N LEU A 75 12.64 23.32 -16.10
CA LEU A 75 13.96 23.29 -15.43
C LEU A 75 15.01 22.42 -16.10
N HIS A 76 14.66 21.69 -17.16
CA HIS A 76 15.59 20.81 -17.89
C HIS A 76 15.74 21.21 -19.36
N ASP A 77 16.71 20.62 -20.03
CA ASP A 77 16.95 20.80 -21.48
C ASP A 77 16.51 19.58 -22.33
N GLY A 78 16.02 18.52 -21.68
CA GLY A 78 15.45 17.33 -22.33
C GLY A 78 14.12 17.58 -23.08
N PRO A 79 13.53 16.51 -23.67
CA PRO A 79 12.25 16.58 -24.36
C PRO A 79 11.14 17.16 -23.47
N ARG A 80 10.42 18.17 -23.96
CA ARG A 80 9.37 18.86 -23.19
C ARG A 80 8.10 18.03 -23.13
N LEU A 81 7.53 17.91 -21.93
CA LEU A 81 6.19 17.37 -21.70
C LEU A 81 5.10 18.35 -22.11
N PHE A 82 5.40 19.66 -22.09
CA PHE A 82 4.50 20.70 -22.56
C PHE A 82 4.96 21.21 -23.93
N PRO A 83 4.23 20.90 -25.03
CA PRO A 83 4.54 21.50 -26.32
C PRO A 83 4.52 23.03 -26.22
N ALA A 84 5.47 23.70 -26.87
CA ALA A 84 5.68 25.14 -26.69
C ALA A 84 4.53 25.99 -27.25
N SER A 85 3.94 25.58 -28.38
CA SER A 85 2.86 26.34 -29.04
C SER A 85 2.04 25.47 -30.00
N GLY A 86 0.99 26.06 -30.57
CA GLY A 86 0.18 25.43 -31.62
C GLY A 86 -0.80 24.36 -31.12
N PRO A 87 -1.43 23.62 -32.05
CA PRO A 87 -2.46 22.64 -31.73
C PRO A 87 -2.02 21.56 -30.75
N ALA A 88 -0.77 21.09 -30.85
CA ALA A 88 -0.22 20.06 -29.96
C ALA A 88 -0.25 20.48 -28.47
N ARG A 89 0.06 21.75 -28.18
CA ARG A 89 0.00 22.29 -26.81
C ARG A 89 -1.42 22.22 -26.26
N TRP A 90 -2.39 22.66 -27.03
CA TRP A 90 -3.79 22.68 -26.60
C TRP A 90 -4.38 21.27 -26.49
N THR A 91 -3.94 20.33 -27.32
CA THR A 91 -4.27 18.91 -27.16
C THR A 91 -3.74 18.37 -25.83
N ALA A 92 -2.46 18.59 -25.51
CA ALA A 92 -1.86 18.11 -24.28
C ALA A 92 -2.53 18.72 -23.02
N LEU A 93 -2.78 20.04 -23.02
CA LEU A 93 -3.44 20.73 -21.91
C LEU A 93 -4.89 20.28 -21.72
N ARG A 94 -5.65 20.08 -22.81
CA ARG A 94 -7.02 19.55 -22.74
C ARG A 94 -7.04 18.11 -22.21
N GLN A 95 -6.12 17.26 -22.64
CA GLN A 95 -5.99 15.90 -22.13
C GLN A 95 -5.63 15.88 -20.64
N GLN A 96 -4.71 16.76 -20.21
CA GLN A 96 -4.41 16.95 -18.79
C GLN A 96 -5.67 17.36 -18.01
N ALA A 97 -6.41 18.36 -18.49
CA ALA A 97 -7.63 18.81 -17.83
C ALA A 97 -8.72 17.72 -17.77
N LEU A 98 -8.87 16.91 -18.83
CA LEU A 98 -9.81 15.79 -18.86
C LEU A 98 -9.43 14.72 -17.84
N ALA A 99 -8.16 14.36 -17.76
CA ALA A 99 -7.64 13.37 -16.82
C ALA A 99 -7.68 13.85 -15.36
N ASP A 100 -7.37 15.13 -15.12
CA ASP A 100 -7.53 15.75 -13.81
C ASP A 100 -9.02 15.78 -13.40
N GLY A 101 -9.94 16.06 -14.33
CA GLY A 101 -11.38 15.97 -14.09
C GLY A 101 -11.88 14.55 -13.77
N ILE A 102 -11.26 13.52 -14.34
CA ILE A 102 -11.50 12.12 -13.93
C ILE A 102 -11.07 11.92 -12.48
N CYS A 103 -9.86 12.38 -12.12
CA CYS A 103 -9.34 12.28 -10.76
C CYS A 103 -10.21 13.05 -9.75
N ASP A 104 -10.65 14.25 -10.10
CA ASP A 104 -11.54 15.08 -9.28
C ASP A 104 -12.82 14.31 -8.94
N ALA A 105 -13.50 13.79 -9.98
CA ALA A 105 -14.74 13.04 -9.82
C ALA A 105 -14.52 11.75 -9.02
N ALA A 106 -13.43 11.03 -9.26
CA ALA A 106 -13.07 9.80 -8.55
C ALA A 106 -12.79 10.07 -7.05
N ILE A 107 -12.08 11.15 -6.73
CA ILE A 107 -11.80 11.56 -5.34
C ILE A 107 -13.09 11.97 -4.64
N LEU A 108 -13.94 12.78 -5.28
CA LEU A 108 -15.22 13.17 -4.71
C LEU A 108 -16.10 11.96 -4.40
N ARG A 109 -16.13 10.95 -5.29
CA ARG A 109 -16.83 9.68 -5.02
C ARG A 109 -16.22 8.92 -3.86
N ARG A 110 -14.89 8.84 -3.78
CA ARG A 110 -14.19 8.17 -2.67
C ARG A 110 -14.55 8.82 -1.33
N LEU A 111 -14.51 10.15 -1.26
CA LEU A 111 -14.87 10.90 -0.04
C LEU A 111 -16.34 10.70 0.32
N GLU A 112 -17.22 10.64 -0.68
CA GLU A 112 -18.64 10.37 -0.46
C GLU A 112 -18.87 8.98 0.17
N LEU A 113 -18.16 7.95 -0.30
CA LEU A 113 -18.23 6.60 0.27
C LEU A 113 -17.74 6.52 1.72
N GLN A 114 -16.85 7.43 2.11
CA GLN A 114 -16.34 7.52 3.49
C GLN A 114 -17.29 8.25 4.45
N ARG A 115 -18.31 8.95 3.94
CA ARG A 115 -19.30 9.59 4.82
C ARG A 115 -20.07 8.54 5.63
N PRO A 116 -20.54 8.89 6.85
CA PRO A 116 -21.42 8.05 7.64
C PRO A 116 -22.67 7.61 6.87
N ASP A 117 -23.23 6.47 7.26
CA ASP A 117 -24.51 6.00 6.71
C ASP A 117 -25.60 7.04 7.01
N GLY A 118 -26.38 7.40 5.98
CA GLY A 118 -27.39 8.47 6.04
C GLY A 118 -26.88 9.86 5.65
N GLU A 119 -25.57 10.08 5.55
CA GLU A 119 -24.98 11.33 5.04
C GLU A 119 -24.55 11.26 3.57
N ARG A 120 -24.63 10.07 2.96
CA ARG A 120 -24.28 9.82 1.55
C ARG A 120 -25.39 10.26 0.61
N SER A 121 -25.01 10.81 -0.54
CA SER A 121 -25.90 11.15 -1.65
C SER A 121 -25.60 10.29 -2.88
N ASP A 122 -26.44 9.28 -3.12
CA ASP A 122 -26.30 8.39 -4.28
C ASP A 122 -26.38 9.14 -5.61
N SER A 123 -27.28 10.13 -5.71
CA SER A 123 -27.44 10.93 -6.92
C SER A 123 -26.21 11.80 -7.22
N TRP A 124 -25.52 12.28 -6.18
CA TRP A 124 -24.24 12.97 -6.31
C TRP A 124 -23.13 12.02 -6.74
N ALA A 125 -22.98 10.86 -6.08
CA ALA A 125 -21.99 9.85 -6.45
C ALA A 125 -22.17 9.39 -7.91
N ASP A 126 -23.41 9.18 -8.34
CA ASP A 126 -23.75 8.78 -9.70
C ASP A 126 -23.53 9.90 -10.73
N ARG A 127 -23.71 11.18 -10.36
CA ARG A 127 -23.29 12.33 -11.20
C ARG A 127 -21.80 12.28 -11.50
N GLN A 128 -20.97 12.04 -10.48
CA GLN A 128 -19.52 11.93 -10.65
C GLN A 128 -19.14 10.70 -11.48
N ARG A 129 -19.77 9.55 -11.21
CA ARG A 129 -19.55 8.31 -11.98
C ARG A 129 -19.84 8.49 -13.48
N ARG A 130 -20.94 9.17 -13.82
CA ARG A 130 -21.28 9.49 -15.22
C ARG A 130 -20.32 10.48 -15.87
N ALA A 131 -19.73 11.40 -15.09
CA ALA A 131 -18.71 12.31 -15.61
C ALA A 131 -17.44 11.53 -16.00
N VAL A 132 -16.99 10.62 -15.13
CA VAL A 132 -15.89 9.70 -15.43
C VAL A 132 -16.19 8.87 -16.68
N ALA A 133 -17.38 8.25 -16.76
CA ALA A 133 -17.76 7.43 -17.92
C ALA A 133 -17.68 8.22 -19.25
N ARG A 134 -18.25 9.43 -19.31
CA ARG A 134 -18.16 10.27 -20.52
C ARG A 134 -16.73 10.68 -20.87
N ALA A 135 -15.90 10.95 -19.86
CA ALA A 135 -14.51 11.29 -20.08
C ALA A 135 -13.72 10.10 -20.64
N LEU A 136 -13.96 8.90 -20.12
CA LEU A 136 -13.38 7.67 -20.64
C LEU A 136 -13.85 7.38 -22.08
N ASP A 137 -15.10 7.68 -22.44
CA ASP A 137 -15.59 7.51 -23.83
C ASP A 137 -14.89 8.48 -24.80
N VAL A 138 -14.54 9.69 -24.36
CA VAL A 138 -13.71 10.62 -25.15
C VAL A 138 -12.29 10.06 -25.31
N LEU A 139 -11.70 9.53 -24.25
CA LEU A 139 -10.36 8.94 -24.30
C LEU A 139 -10.31 7.68 -25.16
N GLU A 140 -11.37 6.87 -25.17
CA GLU A 140 -11.51 5.73 -26.09
C GLU A 140 -11.46 6.17 -27.55
N ALA A 141 -12.20 7.20 -27.92
CA ALA A 141 -12.20 7.73 -29.28
C ALA A 141 -10.83 8.32 -29.69
N GLU A 142 -10.04 8.80 -28.72
CA GLU A 142 -8.71 9.36 -28.94
C GLU A 142 -7.58 8.34 -28.87
N ALA A 143 -7.79 7.18 -28.24
CA ALA A 143 -6.75 6.19 -27.99
C ALA A 143 -5.97 5.77 -29.25
N PRO A 144 -6.59 5.58 -30.43
CA PRO A 144 -5.86 5.27 -31.66
C PRO A 144 -4.87 6.36 -32.11
N ALA A 145 -5.04 7.60 -31.65
CA ALA A 145 -4.18 8.73 -31.97
C ALA A 145 -3.08 8.97 -30.92
N LEU A 146 -3.05 8.20 -29.84
CA LEU A 146 -2.01 8.29 -28.80
C LEU A 146 -0.77 7.49 -29.24
N ASP A 147 0.07 8.11 -30.05
CA ASP A 147 1.23 7.51 -30.74
C ASP A 147 2.47 7.21 -29.86
N GLY A 148 2.32 7.28 -28.53
CA GLY A 148 3.40 7.08 -27.57
C GLY A 148 4.24 8.34 -27.30
N THR A 149 3.95 9.47 -27.94
CA THR A 149 4.57 10.75 -27.58
C THR A 149 4.23 11.10 -26.13
N LEU A 150 5.28 11.29 -25.32
CA LEU A 150 5.12 11.67 -23.93
C LEU A 150 4.82 13.17 -23.84
N THR A 151 3.65 13.49 -23.30
CA THR A 151 3.23 14.85 -22.99
C THR A 151 2.63 14.87 -21.59
N ILE A 152 2.39 16.06 -21.04
CA ILE A 152 1.63 16.18 -19.80
C ILE A 152 0.23 15.56 -19.92
N GLY A 153 -0.36 15.58 -21.12
CA GLY A 153 -1.67 14.97 -21.40
C GLY A 153 -1.63 13.45 -21.25
N THR A 154 -0.70 12.77 -21.93
CA THR A 154 -0.58 11.31 -21.89
C THR A 154 -0.17 10.79 -20.51
N LEU A 155 0.73 11.50 -19.81
CA LEU A 155 1.08 11.21 -18.42
C LEU A 155 -0.14 11.31 -17.49
N SER A 156 -0.93 12.37 -17.63
CA SER A 156 -2.11 12.58 -16.78
C SER A 156 -3.18 11.52 -17.02
N ILE A 157 -3.42 11.13 -18.29
CA ILE A 157 -4.34 10.04 -18.63
C ILE A 157 -3.89 8.73 -17.98
N LEU A 158 -2.59 8.40 -18.07
CA LEU A 158 -2.04 7.18 -17.48
C LEU A 158 -2.25 7.15 -15.96
N VAL A 159 -2.00 8.28 -15.28
CA VAL A 159 -2.25 8.44 -13.85
C VAL A 159 -3.73 8.28 -13.52
N ALA A 160 -4.64 8.90 -14.28
CA ALA A 160 -6.07 8.83 -14.03
C ALA A 160 -6.60 7.40 -14.13
N LEU A 161 -6.23 6.66 -15.18
CA LEU A 161 -6.62 5.26 -15.37
C LEU A 161 -6.02 4.36 -14.28
N GLY A 162 -4.75 4.56 -13.93
CA GLY A 162 -4.12 3.84 -12.81
C GLY A 162 -4.79 4.13 -11.46
N TYR A 163 -5.32 5.35 -11.27
CA TYR A 163 -6.07 5.70 -10.06
C TYR A 163 -7.45 5.04 -10.01
N LEU A 164 -8.12 4.89 -11.16
CA LEU A 164 -9.36 4.11 -11.25
C LEU A 164 -9.10 2.63 -10.92
N ASP A 165 -8.05 2.03 -11.45
CA ASP A 165 -7.66 0.65 -11.09
C ASP A 165 -7.40 0.52 -9.58
N PHE A 166 -6.73 1.50 -8.98
CA PHE A 166 -6.37 1.49 -7.56
C PHE A 166 -7.58 1.68 -6.62
N ARG A 167 -8.48 2.63 -6.92
CA ARG A 167 -9.61 2.99 -6.03
C ARG A 167 -10.92 2.31 -6.36
N PHE A 168 -11.11 2.01 -7.64
CA PHE A 168 -12.35 1.53 -8.21
C PHE A 168 -12.10 0.29 -9.08
N GLY A 169 -11.12 -0.56 -8.75
CA GLY A 169 -10.84 -1.78 -9.53
C GLY A 169 -12.01 -2.78 -9.63
N HIS A 170 -13.07 -2.59 -8.83
CA HIS A 170 -14.33 -3.32 -8.97
C HIS A 170 -15.25 -2.76 -10.07
N GLU A 171 -15.01 -1.53 -10.53
CA GLU A 171 -15.62 -0.91 -11.69
C GLU A 171 -14.69 -1.10 -12.88
N ASP A 172 -14.99 -2.10 -13.72
CA ASP A 172 -14.20 -2.40 -14.91
C ASP A 172 -14.34 -1.29 -15.96
N TRP A 173 -13.48 -0.27 -15.89
CA TRP A 173 -13.49 0.84 -16.83
C TRP A 173 -13.11 0.43 -18.26
N ARG A 174 -12.47 -0.74 -18.43
CA ARG A 174 -12.07 -1.29 -19.73
C ARG A 174 -13.27 -1.82 -20.51
N ALA A 175 -14.35 -2.19 -19.83
CA ALA A 175 -15.58 -2.63 -20.47
C ALA A 175 -16.13 -1.56 -21.43
N GLY A 176 -16.20 -1.90 -22.72
CA GLY A 176 -16.65 -1.02 -23.79
C GLY A 176 -15.60 -0.03 -24.31
N ARG A 177 -14.32 -0.15 -23.88
CA ARG A 177 -13.22 0.75 -24.25
C ARG A 177 -11.94 -0.01 -24.63
N PRO A 178 -11.99 -0.87 -25.66
CA PRO A 178 -10.88 -1.75 -26.02
C PRO A 178 -9.62 -1.00 -26.47
N GLU A 179 -9.74 0.12 -27.19
CA GLU A 179 -8.58 0.86 -27.71
C GLU A 179 -7.83 1.54 -26.56
N LEU A 180 -8.56 2.18 -25.63
CA LEU A 180 -7.98 2.78 -24.44
C LEU A 180 -7.37 1.72 -23.51
N ALA A 181 -8.02 0.56 -23.39
CA ALA A 181 -7.48 -0.55 -22.61
C ALA A 181 -6.18 -1.08 -23.22
N ALA A 182 -6.11 -1.23 -24.54
CA ALA A 182 -4.90 -1.65 -25.25
C ALA A 182 -3.78 -0.61 -25.12
N TRP A 183 -4.11 0.67 -25.30
CA TRP A 183 -3.18 1.78 -25.08
C TRP A 183 -2.63 1.76 -23.65
N PHE A 184 -3.50 1.65 -22.63
CA PHE A 184 -3.10 1.63 -21.23
C PHE A 184 -2.19 0.43 -20.92
N ALA A 185 -2.50 -0.76 -21.45
CA ALA A 185 -1.67 -1.94 -21.25
C ALA A 185 -0.23 -1.70 -21.73
N SER A 186 -0.05 -1.08 -22.90
CA SER A 186 1.27 -0.71 -23.41
C SER A 186 1.91 0.44 -22.64
N ALA A 187 1.17 1.54 -22.44
CA ALA A 187 1.68 2.75 -21.79
C ALA A 187 2.04 2.54 -20.30
N SER A 188 1.40 1.58 -19.63
CA SER A 188 1.69 1.23 -18.24
C SER A 188 3.06 0.57 -18.03
N ASP A 189 3.76 0.21 -19.11
CA ASP A 189 5.14 -0.28 -19.05
C ASP A 189 6.18 0.82 -18.82
N LEU A 190 5.77 2.09 -18.90
CA LEU A 190 6.63 3.25 -18.65
C LEU A 190 7.28 3.16 -17.24
N ASP A 191 8.60 3.35 -17.18
CA ASP A 191 9.38 3.21 -15.94
C ASP A 191 8.87 4.15 -14.83
N SER A 192 8.62 5.42 -15.16
CA SER A 192 8.07 6.39 -14.20
C SER A 192 6.70 5.99 -13.67
N PHE A 193 5.84 5.36 -14.48
CA PHE A 193 4.54 4.87 -14.02
C PHE A 193 4.70 3.74 -13.01
N ARG A 194 5.57 2.76 -13.30
CA ARG A 194 5.83 1.59 -12.46
C ARG A 194 6.47 1.99 -11.13
N ARG A 195 7.49 2.86 -11.17
CA ARG A 195 8.21 3.34 -9.97
C ARG A 195 7.35 4.19 -9.04
N THR A 196 6.24 4.75 -9.55
CA THR A 196 5.35 5.62 -8.78
C THR A 196 4.01 4.95 -8.45
N ALA A 197 3.90 3.63 -8.65
CA ALA A 197 2.73 2.89 -8.22
C ALA A 197 2.54 2.99 -6.69
N PRO A 198 1.30 3.11 -6.19
CA PRO A 198 1.03 3.00 -4.75
C PRO A 198 1.52 1.64 -4.23
N ALA A 199 2.15 1.62 -3.04
CA ALA A 199 2.64 0.38 -2.46
C ALA A 199 1.51 -0.65 -2.23
N ALA A 200 1.81 -1.92 -2.48
CA ALA A 200 0.88 -3.01 -2.25
C ALA A 200 0.44 -3.03 -0.76
N GLY A 201 -0.86 -3.13 -0.51
CA GLY A 201 -1.42 -3.13 0.85
C GLY A 201 -1.80 -1.75 1.40
N VAL A 202 -1.42 -0.64 0.75
CA VAL A 202 -1.98 0.69 1.05
C VAL A 202 -3.41 0.73 0.50
N ARG A 203 -4.37 0.13 1.23
CA ARG A 203 -5.80 0.42 1.04
C ARG A 203 -5.96 1.86 1.47
N GLY A 204 -5.83 2.80 0.54
CA GLY A 204 -5.78 4.22 0.91
C GLY A 204 -7.14 4.72 1.39
N ASP A 205 -7.49 4.33 2.59
CA ASP A 205 -8.26 5.09 3.52
C ASP A 205 -7.29 6.04 4.23
N ASP A 206 -7.08 7.24 3.67
CA ASP A 206 -6.30 8.29 4.34
C ASP A 206 -6.99 8.80 5.64
N THR A 207 -8.15 8.23 6.03
CA THR A 207 -8.87 8.52 7.29
C THR A 207 -8.75 7.42 8.34
N MET A 208 -8.21 6.25 7.99
CA MET A 208 -7.70 5.31 8.98
C MET A 208 -6.21 5.54 9.15
N GLU A 209 -5.81 5.89 10.37
CA GLU A 209 -4.41 5.75 10.78
C GLU A 209 -3.90 4.39 10.27
N PRO A 210 -2.71 4.33 9.64
CA PRO A 210 -2.17 3.06 9.16
C PRO A 210 -2.23 2.04 10.30
N LEU A 211 -2.58 0.79 9.99
CA LEU A 211 -2.64 -0.27 10.98
C LEU A 211 -1.20 -0.52 11.50
N THR A 212 -0.80 0.20 12.56
CA THR A 212 0.53 0.10 13.17
C THR A 212 0.54 -1.08 14.15
N PRO A 213 1.70 -1.70 14.40
CA PRO A 213 1.79 -2.78 15.36
C PRO A 213 1.34 -2.35 16.77
N GLU A 214 1.66 -1.13 17.21
CA GLU A 214 1.24 -0.61 18.53
C GLU A 214 -0.29 -0.53 18.63
N ARG A 215 -0.96 -0.12 17.53
CA ARG A 215 -2.42 -0.06 17.48
C ARG A 215 -3.03 -1.45 17.48
N ILE A 216 -2.45 -2.42 16.78
CA ILE A 216 -2.89 -3.82 16.81
C ILE A 216 -2.76 -4.38 18.24
N ILE A 217 -1.59 -4.22 18.86
CA ILE A 217 -1.32 -4.65 20.24
C ILE A 217 -2.37 -4.07 21.19
N ALA A 218 -2.60 -2.75 21.12
CA ALA A 218 -3.57 -2.08 21.99
C ALA A 218 -5.01 -2.53 21.70
N THR A 219 -5.40 -2.67 20.43
CA THR A 219 -6.77 -3.01 20.02
C THR A 219 -7.14 -4.44 20.37
N LEU A 220 -6.20 -5.37 20.18
CA LEU A 220 -6.39 -6.79 20.47
C LEU A 220 -6.09 -7.14 21.93
N GLY A 221 -5.58 -6.19 22.73
CA GLY A 221 -5.21 -6.43 24.13
C GLY A 221 -4.04 -7.41 24.27
N MET A 222 -3.05 -7.30 23.39
CA MET A 222 -1.90 -8.20 23.38
C MET A 222 -0.90 -7.86 24.48
N GLN A 223 -0.21 -8.87 24.99
CA GLN A 223 0.83 -8.77 26.00
C GLN A 223 2.15 -9.36 25.49
N PRO A 224 3.32 -8.95 26.03
CA PRO A 224 4.59 -9.55 25.65
C PRO A 224 4.62 -11.07 25.88
N HIS A 225 5.20 -11.83 24.95
CA HIS A 225 5.41 -13.28 25.09
C HIS A 225 6.84 -13.58 25.55
N PRO A 226 7.08 -14.64 26.37
CA PRO A 226 8.43 -14.99 26.84
C PRO A 226 9.46 -15.24 25.73
N GLU A 227 9.04 -15.71 24.56
CA GLU A 227 9.93 -15.93 23.41
C GLU A 227 10.25 -14.65 22.61
N GLY A 228 9.69 -13.51 22.99
CA GLY A 228 9.66 -12.28 22.19
C GLY A 228 8.30 -12.06 21.53
N GLY A 229 8.09 -10.87 20.95
CA GLY A 229 6.82 -10.49 20.35
C GLY A 229 5.68 -10.30 21.36
N HIS A 230 4.46 -10.23 20.83
CA HIS A 230 3.24 -9.94 21.58
C HIS A 230 2.17 -10.96 21.24
N TYR A 231 1.34 -11.37 22.20
CA TYR A 231 0.29 -12.36 21.97
C TYR A 231 -0.99 -12.05 22.75
N VAL A 232 -2.10 -12.61 22.29
CA VAL A 232 -3.35 -12.70 23.06
C VAL A 232 -4.01 -14.05 22.77
N GLU A 233 -4.45 -14.75 23.81
CA GLU A 233 -5.23 -15.98 23.66
C GLU A 233 -6.65 -15.63 23.23
N THR A 234 -7.07 -16.18 22.09
CA THR A 234 -8.40 -15.97 21.51
C THR A 234 -9.32 -17.15 21.74
N PHE A 235 -8.75 -18.33 21.99
CA PHE A 235 -9.52 -19.55 22.27
C PHE A 235 -8.72 -20.53 23.12
N ARG A 236 -9.40 -21.20 24.04
CA ARG A 236 -8.90 -22.38 24.76
C ARG A 236 -10.02 -23.38 24.96
N ASP A 237 -9.78 -24.61 24.55
CA ASP A 237 -10.58 -25.74 24.99
C ASP A 237 -10.16 -26.13 26.42
N ALA A 238 -11.12 -26.19 27.34
CA ALA A 238 -10.87 -26.45 28.76
C ALA A 238 -11.87 -27.50 29.28
N PRO A 239 -11.58 -28.80 29.10
CA PRO A 239 -12.40 -29.89 29.58
C PRO A 239 -12.68 -29.79 31.09
N ALA A 240 -13.94 -30.02 31.50
CA ALA A 240 -14.36 -29.90 32.90
C ALA A 240 -13.73 -30.96 33.84
N ASN A 241 -13.20 -32.05 33.28
CA ASN A 241 -12.50 -33.10 34.01
C ASN A 241 -11.03 -32.74 34.33
N GLY A 242 -10.55 -31.56 33.87
CA GLY A 242 -9.18 -31.11 34.09
C GLY A 242 -8.14 -31.77 33.20
N GLU A 243 -8.56 -32.55 32.20
CA GLU A 243 -7.67 -33.05 31.16
C GLU A 243 -7.20 -31.90 30.25
N ARG A 244 -6.04 -32.09 29.60
CA ARG A 244 -5.52 -31.14 28.63
C ARG A 244 -6.51 -30.99 27.47
N GLY A 245 -6.88 -29.75 27.17
CA GLY A 245 -7.81 -29.44 26.08
C GLY A 245 -7.29 -29.84 24.70
N VAL A 246 -8.20 -29.92 23.73
CA VAL A 246 -7.83 -30.35 22.37
C VAL A 246 -7.04 -29.29 21.60
N LYS A 247 -7.23 -28.01 21.89
CA LYS A 247 -6.45 -26.93 21.28
C LYS A 247 -6.53 -25.59 22.01
N THR A 248 -5.54 -24.74 21.74
CA THR A 248 -5.58 -23.30 21.97
C THR A 248 -5.43 -22.55 20.66
N GLY A 249 -5.91 -21.30 20.63
CA GLY A 249 -5.71 -20.35 19.55
C GLY A 249 -5.26 -19.02 20.10
N ILE A 250 -4.24 -18.42 19.48
CA ILE A 250 -3.73 -17.09 19.84
C ILE A 250 -3.61 -16.23 18.58
N HIS A 251 -3.68 -14.92 18.76
CA HIS A 251 -3.00 -13.99 17.84
C HIS A 251 -1.60 -13.72 18.37
N TYR A 252 -0.64 -13.59 17.46
CA TYR A 252 0.75 -13.31 17.76
C TYR A 252 1.31 -12.27 16.78
N LEU A 253 2.10 -11.32 17.28
CA LEU A 253 2.62 -10.21 16.52
C LEU A 253 4.11 -10.01 16.80
N LEU A 254 4.88 -9.80 15.73
CA LEU A 254 6.28 -9.38 15.78
C LEU A 254 6.42 -8.03 15.08
N GLN A 255 7.01 -7.07 15.77
CA GLN A 255 7.38 -5.77 15.22
C GLN A 255 8.69 -5.85 14.44
N ALA A 256 9.01 -4.82 13.68
CA ALA A 256 10.30 -4.71 13.00
C ALA A 256 11.45 -4.80 14.02
N GLY A 257 12.36 -5.74 13.81
CA GLY A 257 13.50 -5.98 14.70
C GLY A 257 13.21 -6.90 15.88
N GLU A 258 11.95 -7.25 16.15
CA GLU A 258 11.61 -8.32 17.09
C GLU A 258 11.81 -9.70 16.44
N ARG A 259 11.98 -10.72 17.29
CA ARG A 259 12.05 -12.13 16.89
C ARG A 259 11.37 -13.01 17.95
N SER A 260 10.77 -14.10 17.49
CA SER A 260 10.49 -15.27 18.32
C SER A 260 11.78 -16.09 18.41
N HIS A 261 12.33 -16.18 19.61
CA HIS A 261 13.56 -16.92 19.88
C HIS A 261 13.35 -18.42 19.72
N TRP A 262 14.45 -19.15 19.53
CA TRP A 262 14.41 -20.60 19.49
C TRP A 262 13.75 -21.16 20.76
N HIS A 263 12.64 -21.86 20.55
CA HIS A 263 11.89 -22.52 21.59
C HIS A 263 11.26 -23.79 21.00
N ARG A 264 10.71 -24.64 21.85
CA ARG A 264 9.92 -25.79 21.41
C ARG A 264 8.73 -25.99 22.33
N VAL A 265 7.70 -26.62 21.77
CA VAL A 265 6.48 -27.00 22.48
C VAL A 265 6.27 -28.51 22.38
N ASP A 266 5.61 -29.10 23.36
CA ASP A 266 5.30 -30.53 23.40
C ASP A 266 4.08 -30.94 22.54
N ALA A 267 3.61 -30.04 21.68
CA ALA A 267 2.42 -30.19 20.84
C ALA A 267 2.69 -29.69 19.42
N VAL A 268 1.82 -30.06 18.48
CA VAL A 268 1.92 -29.51 17.11
C VAL A 268 1.41 -28.08 17.13
N GLU A 269 2.16 -27.18 16.49
CA GLU A 269 1.78 -25.78 16.32
C GLU A 269 1.62 -25.42 14.85
N MET A 270 0.50 -24.78 14.52
CA MET A 270 0.22 -24.27 13.18
C MET A 270 0.22 -22.75 13.20
N TRP A 271 1.07 -22.17 12.37
CA TRP A 271 1.19 -20.72 12.16
C TRP A 271 0.39 -20.31 10.93
N HIS A 272 -0.44 -19.28 11.05
CA HIS A 272 -1.30 -18.76 9.98
C HIS A 272 -0.99 -17.30 9.74
N TRP A 273 -0.58 -16.94 8.53
CA TRP A 273 -0.35 -15.53 8.19
C TRP A 273 -1.69 -14.78 8.08
N HIS A 274 -1.76 -13.57 8.66
CA HIS A 274 -2.95 -12.72 8.60
C HIS A 274 -2.69 -11.38 7.93
N ALA A 275 -1.62 -10.67 8.31
CA ALA A 275 -1.31 -9.33 7.80
C ALA A 275 0.16 -8.94 8.06
N GLY A 276 0.60 -7.85 7.44
CA GLY A 276 1.95 -7.30 7.58
C GLY A 276 2.90 -7.77 6.46
N GLY A 277 4.20 -7.80 6.75
CA GLY A 277 5.20 -8.38 5.85
C GLY A 277 5.25 -9.92 5.93
N PRO A 278 6.07 -10.57 5.10
CA PRO A 278 6.32 -12.01 5.20
C PRO A 278 7.02 -12.38 6.52
N LEU A 279 6.70 -13.56 7.06
CA LEU A 279 7.38 -14.14 8.22
C LEU A 279 8.31 -15.27 7.76
N GLU A 280 9.57 -15.27 8.19
CA GLU A 280 10.40 -16.48 8.11
C GLU A 280 10.16 -17.31 9.37
N LEU A 281 9.64 -18.53 9.20
CA LEU A 281 9.53 -19.56 10.24
C LEU A 281 10.64 -20.58 10.04
N SER A 282 11.56 -20.65 11.01
CA SER A 282 12.68 -21.60 11.03
C SER A 282 12.33 -22.78 11.94
N ILE A 283 12.55 -24.00 11.47
CA ILE A 283 12.17 -25.25 12.17
C ILE A 283 13.37 -26.19 12.17
N SER A 284 13.68 -26.79 13.33
CA SER A 284 14.71 -27.83 13.46
C SER A 284 14.19 -29.02 14.27
N ASN A 285 14.08 -30.17 13.60
CA ASN A 285 13.59 -31.41 14.22
C ASN A 285 14.67 -32.12 15.05
N ASP A 286 15.93 -31.94 14.71
CA ASP A 286 17.08 -32.62 15.31
C ASP A 286 17.95 -31.69 16.17
N GLY A 287 17.70 -30.38 16.13
CA GLY A 287 18.55 -29.37 16.75
C GLY A 287 19.84 -29.08 15.99
N TRP A 288 19.95 -29.53 14.73
CA TRP A 288 21.10 -29.33 13.84
C TRP A 288 20.70 -28.72 12.50
N SER A 289 19.75 -29.34 11.81
CA SER A 289 19.27 -28.90 10.49
C SER A 289 18.14 -27.90 10.62
N VAL A 290 18.15 -26.85 9.78
CA VAL A 290 17.11 -25.81 9.77
C VAL A 290 16.36 -25.82 8.45
N GLU A 291 15.07 -26.16 8.53
CA GLU A 291 14.09 -25.91 7.47
C GLU A 291 13.52 -24.50 7.62
N ARG A 292 13.27 -23.81 6.51
CA ARG A 292 12.66 -22.47 6.51
C ARG A 292 11.39 -22.48 5.68
N VAL A 293 10.31 -21.99 6.27
CA VAL A 293 9.04 -21.74 5.60
C VAL A 293 8.79 -20.24 5.62
N ILE A 294 8.53 -19.65 4.45
CA ILE A 294 8.17 -18.23 4.37
C ILE A 294 6.65 -18.10 4.37
N LEU A 295 6.10 -17.53 5.44
CA LEU A 295 4.67 -17.29 5.55
C LEU A 295 4.28 -15.96 4.89
N GLY A 296 3.25 -15.99 4.06
CA GLY A 296 2.72 -14.84 3.35
C GLY A 296 1.83 -15.24 2.16
N MET A 297 1.45 -14.25 1.34
CA MET A 297 0.47 -14.42 0.26
C MET A 297 1.08 -14.45 -1.16
N ASP A 298 2.39 -14.30 -1.32
CA ASP A 298 3.05 -14.48 -2.61
C ASP A 298 3.25 -15.97 -2.92
N LEU A 299 2.18 -16.62 -3.33
CA LEU A 299 2.16 -18.06 -3.63
C LEU A 299 3.10 -18.43 -4.78
N ALA A 300 3.23 -17.53 -5.78
CA ALA A 300 4.08 -17.72 -6.94
C ALA A 300 5.57 -17.62 -6.58
N GLY A 301 5.92 -16.73 -5.65
CA GLY A 301 7.25 -16.63 -5.05
C GLY A 301 7.57 -17.70 -4.01
N GLY A 302 6.67 -18.66 -3.77
CA GLY A 302 6.89 -19.78 -2.87
C GLY A 302 6.43 -19.56 -1.42
N GLN A 303 5.85 -18.40 -1.10
CA GLN A 303 5.27 -18.17 0.23
C GLN A 303 4.04 -19.05 0.45
N ARG A 304 3.74 -19.35 1.72
CA ARG A 304 2.55 -20.12 2.09
C ARG A 304 1.77 -19.40 3.18
N PRO A 305 0.43 -19.40 3.15
CA PRO A 305 -0.35 -18.74 4.20
C PRO A 305 -0.31 -19.50 5.54
N GLN A 306 0.26 -20.71 5.57
CA GLN A 306 0.34 -21.56 6.75
C GLN A 306 1.66 -22.33 6.80
N GLY A 307 2.19 -22.51 8.01
CA GLY A 307 3.30 -23.41 8.34
C GLY A 307 2.95 -24.30 9.53
N VAL A 308 3.54 -25.50 9.60
CA VAL A 308 3.28 -26.48 10.66
C VAL A 308 4.60 -26.89 11.31
N VAL A 309 4.67 -26.74 12.63
CA VAL A 309 5.80 -27.15 13.46
C VAL A 309 5.42 -28.44 14.19
N PRO A 310 6.17 -29.54 13.97
CA PRO A 310 5.94 -30.79 14.70
C PRO A 310 6.17 -30.62 16.21
N ALA A 311 5.50 -31.46 17.01
CA ALA A 311 5.74 -31.52 18.44
C ALA A 311 7.24 -31.77 18.73
N HIS A 312 7.76 -31.05 19.72
CA HIS A 312 9.16 -31.06 20.18
C HIS A 312 10.21 -30.54 19.19
N ALA A 313 9.84 -30.11 17.99
CA ALA A 313 10.77 -29.44 17.09
C ALA A 313 11.10 -28.05 17.64
N TRP A 314 12.36 -27.64 17.49
CA TRP A 314 12.78 -26.27 17.73
C TRP A 314 12.19 -25.37 16.65
N GLN A 315 11.70 -24.21 17.04
CA GLN A 315 11.18 -23.18 16.15
C GLN A 315 11.66 -21.80 16.54
N ALA A 316 11.86 -20.94 15.54
CA ALA A 316 12.11 -19.51 15.71
C ALA A 316 11.46 -18.77 14.54
N ALA A 317 11.08 -17.50 14.76
CA ALA A 317 10.42 -16.72 13.73
C ALA A 317 10.85 -15.26 13.73
N ARG A 318 10.87 -14.64 12.55
CA ARG A 318 11.16 -13.19 12.40
C ARG A 318 10.39 -12.58 11.23
N PRO A 319 9.97 -11.31 11.33
CA PRO A 319 9.52 -10.57 10.16
C PRO A 319 10.68 -10.44 9.17
N MET A 320 10.39 -10.63 7.87
CA MET A 320 11.35 -10.33 6.81
C MET A 320 11.33 -8.84 6.44
N GLU A 321 10.18 -8.20 6.62
CA GLU A 321 9.95 -6.77 6.38
C GLU A 321 8.88 -6.27 7.35
N GLY A 322 9.08 -5.07 7.92
CA GLY A 322 8.09 -4.42 8.77
C GLY A 322 7.66 -5.27 9.97
N TRP A 323 6.36 -5.25 10.26
CA TRP A 323 5.72 -6.08 11.29
C TRP A 323 4.93 -7.22 10.64
N VAL A 324 4.60 -8.25 11.41
CA VAL A 324 3.73 -9.34 10.96
C VAL A 324 2.76 -9.78 12.06
N LEU A 325 1.50 -9.99 11.67
CA LEU A 325 0.45 -10.56 12.51
C LEU A 325 0.12 -11.96 11.99
N VAL A 326 0.14 -12.92 12.91
CA VAL A 326 -0.18 -14.32 12.65
C VAL A 326 -1.16 -14.86 13.69
N GLY A 327 -1.83 -15.96 13.35
CA GLY A 327 -2.58 -16.77 14.29
C GLY A 327 -1.84 -18.09 14.55
N CYS A 328 -1.66 -18.46 15.81
CA CYS A 328 -1.08 -19.76 16.16
C CYS A 328 -2.15 -20.67 16.78
N THR A 329 -2.23 -21.89 16.29
CA THR A 329 -3.09 -22.94 16.84
C THR A 329 -2.22 -24.08 17.33
N VAL A 330 -2.31 -24.41 18.60
CA VAL A 330 -1.54 -25.50 19.22
C VAL A 330 -2.49 -26.63 19.57
N SER A 331 -2.14 -27.85 19.17
CA SER A 331 -2.94 -29.06 19.39
C SER A 331 -2.03 -30.25 19.79
N PRO A 332 -2.22 -30.85 20.98
CA PRO A 332 -3.19 -30.51 22.03
C PRO A 332 -2.98 -29.10 22.63
N ALA A 333 -3.94 -28.58 23.40
CA ALA A 333 -3.94 -27.21 23.93
C ALA A 333 -2.58 -26.79 24.53
N PHE A 334 -2.12 -25.58 24.25
CA PHE A 334 -0.84 -25.08 24.80
C PHE A 334 -0.87 -25.03 26.33
N GLU A 335 0.20 -25.53 26.93
CA GLU A 335 0.50 -25.42 28.36
C GLU A 335 1.97 -25.00 28.53
N PHE A 336 2.23 -24.05 29.43
CA PHE A 336 3.59 -23.58 29.68
C PHE A 336 4.54 -24.67 30.22
N SER A 337 4.00 -25.72 30.83
CA SER A 337 4.77 -26.92 31.24
C SER A 337 5.40 -27.67 30.06
N GLY A 338 4.82 -27.55 28.87
CA GLY A 338 5.32 -28.13 27.63
C GLY A 338 6.18 -27.18 26.79
N PHE A 339 6.40 -25.94 27.25
CA PHE A 339 7.15 -24.91 26.55
C PHE A 339 8.59 -24.83 27.09
N GLU A 340 9.56 -24.87 26.18
CA GLU A 340 10.98 -24.79 26.51
C GLU A 340 11.67 -23.74 25.65
N MET A 341 12.31 -22.76 26.29
CA MET A 341 13.18 -21.78 25.63
C MET A 341 14.60 -22.34 25.48
N ALA A 342 15.20 -22.13 24.32
CA ALA A 342 16.61 -22.40 24.14
C ALA A 342 17.47 -21.43 24.99
N PRO A 343 18.68 -21.83 25.40
CA PRO A 343 19.63 -20.92 26.05
C PRO A 343 19.91 -19.69 25.19
N GLU A 344 20.26 -18.57 25.83
CA GLU A 344 20.64 -17.36 25.12
C GLU A 344 21.83 -17.62 24.19
N GLY A 345 21.68 -17.22 22.92
CA GLY A 345 22.70 -17.43 21.87
C GLY A 345 22.75 -18.83 21.27
N TRP A 346 21.88 -19.75 21.69
CA TRP A 346 21.75 -21.06 21.05
C TRP A 346 21.07 -20.94 19.68
N GLU A 347 21.61 -21.67 18.71
CA GLU A 347 21.01 -21.92 17.40
C GLU A 347 21.29 -23.37 16.99
N PRO A 348 20.43 -24.00 16.16
CA PRO A 348 20.72 -25.30 15.59
C PRO A 348 22.03 -25.27 14.78
N GLY A 349 22.99 -26.14 15.08
CA GLY A 349 24.28 -26.18 14.39
C GLY A 349 25.41 -26.88 15.12
#